data_AF-A0A5R2N6R9-F1
#
_entry.id   AF-A0A5R2N6R9-F1
#
_cell.length_a   1.000
_cell.length_b   1.000
_cell.length_c   1.000
_cell.angle_alpha   90.00
_cell.angle_beta   90.00
_cell.angle_gamma   90.00
#
_symmetry.space_group_name_H-M   'P 1'
#
loop_
_entity.id
_entity.type
_entity.pdbx_description
1 polymer ?
#
loop_
_entity_poly.entity_id
_entity_poly.type
_entity_poly.pdbx_seq_one_letter_code
_entity_poly.pdbx_strand_id
1 'polypeptide(L)'
;TMQGQLDETARGLITAFAETAPSMPNAAGLFTWPGAPAVPAAGTLVDGIAGTIKINAAMDPSAGGNPTLLRDGGANGAAYIANTTGGPSYSNLLVAYGDQLDKPMTFDPSAGISATSSVADYAANSIGWLQGIRQQASTAADAKEALAQRSADALSNATGVNVDQEMSLMLDLEHTYQASARMMKTVDDMMTALLNAVG
;
A
#
# COMPACT_ATOMS: atom_id res chain seq x y z
N THR A 1 4.21 7.07 -6.41
CA THR A 1 4.00 7.82 -5.15
C THR A 1 4.81 7.22 -4.02
N MET A 2 4.52 6.01 -3.53
CA MET A 2 5.32 5.39 -2.45
C MET A 2 6.82 5.26 -2.80
N GLN A 3 7.14 4.83 -4.01
CA GLN A 3 8.54 4.74 -4.44
C GLN A 3 9.24 6.12 -4.38
N GLY A 4 8.59 7.17 -4.85
CA GLY A 4 9.13 8.54 -4.75
C GLY A 4 9.30 9.01 -3.31
N GLN A 5 8.45 8.57 -2.38
CA GLN A 5 8.61 8.87 -0.95
C GLN A 5 9.83 8.17 -0.35
N LEU A 6 10.07 6.92 -0.73
CA LEU A 6 11.28 6.20 -0.33
C LEU A 6 12.53 6.83 -0.93
N ASP A 7 12.48 7.20 -2.21
CA ASP A 7 13.57 7.88 -2.92
C ASP A 7 13.92 9.22 -2.27
N GLU A 8 12.92 10.04 -1.94
CA GLU A 8 13.12 11.29 -1.22
C GLU A 8 13.66 11.09 0.20
N THR A 9 13.24 10.02 0.90
CA THR A 9 13.79 9.68 2.22
C THR A 9 15.27 9.29 2.11
N ALA A 10 15.63 8.47 1.13
CA ALA A 10 17.02 8.10 0.86
C ALA A 10 17.88 9.32 0.47
N ARG A 11 17.34 10.22 -0.36
CA ARG A 11 17.97 11.51 -0.68
C ARG A 11 18.20 12.35 0.57
N GLY A 12 17.20 12.41 1.45
CA GLY A 12 17.28 13.10 2.74
C GLY A 12 18.37 12.55 3.63
N LEU A 13 18.51 11.22 3.73
CA LEU A 13 19.58 10.57 4.48
C LEU A 13 20.96 10.87 3.89
N ILE A 14 21.14 10.79 2.57
CA ILE A 14 22.41 11.12 1.91
C ILE A 14 22.78 12.59 2.16
N THR A 15 21.79 13.47 2.16
CA THR A 15 21.99 14.91 2.42
C THR A 15 22.32 15.18 3.88
N ALA A 16 21.62 14.56 4.83
CA ALA A 16 21.83 14.76 6.26
C ALA A 16 23.21 14.27 6.73
N PHE A 17 23.71 13.20 6.11
CA PHE A 17 25.03 12.64 6.38
C PHE A 17 26.11 13.10 5.39
N ALA A 18 25.87 14.17 4.63
CA ALA A 18 26.87 14.72 3.73
C ALA A 18 28.04 15.34 4.52
N GLU A 19 29.27 15.10 4.06
CA GLU A 19 30.43 15.81 4.56
C GLU A 19 30.50 17.21 3.93
N THR A 20 30.86 18.19 4.76
CA THR A 20 31.03 19.58 4.33
C THR A 20 32.46 20.02 4.62
N ALA A 21 33.00 20.86 3.75
CA ALA A 21 34.36 21.38 3.88
C ALA A 21 34.41 22.84 3.43
N PRO A 22 35.24 23.69 4.06
CA PRO A 22 35.40 25.07 3.62
C PRO A 22 35.85 25.14 2.16
N SER A 23 35.15 25.93 1.34
CA SER A 23 35.47 26.15 -0.08
C SER A 23 35.41 24.91 -0.98
N MET A 24 34.81 23.81 -0.51
CA MET A 24 34.56 22.59 -1.30
C MET A 24 33.06 22.33 -1.40
N PRO A 25 32.58 21.69 -2.48
CA PRO A 25 31.21 21.19 -2.55
C PRO A 25 30.93 20.17 -1.46
N ASN A 26 29.67 20.10 -1.00
CA ASN A 26 29.25 19.01 -0.13
C ASN A 26 29.42 17.67 -0.84
N ALA A 27 29.89 16.67 -0.10
CA ALA A 27 30.13 15.33 -0.63
C ALA A 27 29.38 14.27 0.18
N ALA A 28 29.00 13.16 -0.46
CA ALA A 28 28.32 12.06 0.19
C ALA A 28 29.20 11.45 1.30
N GLY A 29 28.71 11.44 2.54
CA GLY A 29 29.44 10.91 3.71
C GLY A 29 29.11 9.46 3.99
N LEU A 30 28.40 9.18 5.10
CA LEU A 30 28.06 7.82 5.54
C LEU A 30 27.23 7.06 4.49
N PHE A 31 26.19 7.71 3.97
CA PHE A 31 25.36 7.15 2.92
C PHE A 31 25.84 7.64 1.57
N THR A 32 26.04 6.68 0.66
CA THR A 32 26.51 6.92 -0.70
C THR A 32 25.53 6.34 -1.73
N TRP A 33 25.68 6.76 -2.97
CA TRP A 33 24.81 6.43 -4.10
C TRP A 33 25.64 6.44 -5.40
N PRO A 34 25.12 5.92 -6.53
CA PRO A 34 25.89 5.82 -7.77
C PRO A 34 26.49 7.13 -8.31
N GLY A 35 25.92 8.29 -7.98
CA GLY A 35 26.44 9.61 -8.38
C GLY A 35 27.36 10.28 -7.35
N ALA A 36 27.80 9.56 -6.32
CA ALA A 36 28.83 10.04 -5.41
C ALA A 36 30.15 10.36 -6.18
N PRO A 37 30.96 11.33 -5.71
CA PRO A 37 30.90 11.98 -4.40
C PRO A 37 29.87 13.11 -4.28
N ALA A 38 29.23 13.55 -5.37
CA ALA A 38 28.24 14.63 -5.29
C ALA A 38 27.02 14.23 -4.44
N VAL A 39 26.49 15.17 -3.67
CA VAL A 39 25.19 15.00 -2.99
C VAL A 39 24.07 15.22 -4.03
N PRO A 40 22.99 14.42 -4.00
CA PRO A 40 21.84 14.64 -4.88
C PRO A 40 21.30 16.08 -4.77
N ALA A 41 20.79 16.62 -5.89
CA ALA A 41 20.24 17.97 -5.92
C ALA A 41 19.05 18.13 -4.95
N ALA A 42 18.97 19.27 -4.27
CA ALA A 42 17.87 19.56 -3.36
C ALA A 42 16.53 19.69 -4.10
N GLY A 43 15.45 19.18 -3.50
CA GLY A 43 14.09 19.30 -4.02
C GLY A 43 13.86 18.66 -5.40
N THR A 44 14.76 17.79 -5.85
CA THR A 44 14.67 17.09 -7.13
C THR A 44 14.63 15.58 -6.88
N LEU A 45 13.57 14.92 -7.35
CA LEU A 45 13.43 13.48 -7.24
C LEU A 45 14.51 12.75 -8.05
N VAL A 46 15.15 11.75 -7.44
CA VAL A 46 16.05 10.82 -8.11
C VAL A 46 15.44 9.43 -8.07
N ASP A 47 14.87 9.00 -9.20
CA ASP A 47 14.16 7.74 -9.29
C ASP A 47 15.07 6.54 -8.94
N GLY A 48 14.62 5.70 -8.01
CA GLY A 48 15.30 4.47 -7.62
C GLY A 48 16.52 4.65 -6.72
N ILE A 49 16.79 5.87 -6.22
CA ILE A 49 17.90 6.11 -5.27
C ILE A 49 17.73 5.29 -3.98
N ALA A 50 16.50 5.05 -3.51
CA ALA A 50 16.25 4.20 -2.35
C ALA A 50 16.65 2.74 -2.57
N GLY A 51 16.66 2.26 -3.81
CA GLY A 51 17.13 0.92 -4.14
C GLY A 51 18.66 0.82 -4.28
N THR A 52 19.35 1.95 -4.35
CA THR A 52 20.80 2.00 -4.61
C THR A 52 21.62 2.65 -3.50
N ILE A 53 20.96 3.29 -2.53
CA ILE A 53 21.58 3.82 -1.32
C ILE A 53 22.31 2.70 -0.57
N LYS A 54 23.53 2.98 -0.15
CA LYS A 54 24.37 2.06 0.61
C LYS A 54 25.30 2.81 1.55
N ILE A 55 25.93 2.07 2.46
CA ILE A 55 26.99 2.62 3.31
C ILE A 55 28.24 2.85 2.46
N ASN A 56 28.92 3.96 2.72
CA ASN A 56 30.18 4.27 2.08
C ASN A 56 31.28 3.31 2.55
N ALA A 57 31.94 2.64 1.59
CA ALA A 57 32.99 1.66 1.86
C ALA A 57 34.16 2.25 2.67
N ALA A 58 34.40 3.56 2.57
CA ALA A 58 35.42 4.25 3.39
C ALA A 58 35.14 4.14 4.89
N MET A 59 33.86 3.99 5.30
CA MET A 59 33.44 3.89 6.70
C MET A 59 33.02 2.48 7.12
N ASP A 60 33.07 1.49 6.21
CA ASP A 60 32.63 0.12 6.47
C ASP A 60 33.81 -0.80 6.84
N PRO A 61 33.90 -1.28 8.10
CA PRO A 61 34.97 -2.16 8.54
C PRO A 61 35.03 -3.49 7.76
N SER A 62 33.88 -3.98 7.30
CA SER A 62 33.79 -5.24 6.55
C SER A 62 34.36 -5.12 5.13
N ALA A 63 34.38 -3.89 4.59
CA ALA A 63 34.99 -3.54 3.31
C ALA A 63 36.43 -3.01 3.45
N GLY A 64 37.00 -3.02 4.66
CA GLY A 64 38.35 -2.50 4.95
C GLY A 64 38.41 -0.99 5.23
N GLY A 65 37.26 -0.34 5.42
CA GLY A 65 37.15 1.07 5.79
C GLY A 65 37.36 1.33 7.28
N ASN A 66 37.31 2.61 7.65
CA ASN A 66 37.50 3.07 9.02
C ASN A 66 36.23 3.76 9.56
N PRO A 67 35.54 3.16 10.54
CA PRO A 67 34.31 3.72 11.11
C PRO A 67 34.56 5.01 11.91
N THR A 68 35.81 5.31 12.32
CA THR A 68 36.11 6.56 13.02
C THR A 68 35.93 7.78 12.12
N LEU A 69 35.91 7.61 10.79
CA LEU A 69 35.60 8.68 9.84
C LEU A 69 34.16 9.19 10.01
N LEU A 70 33.23 8.40 10.56
CA LEU A 70 31.90 8.90 10.90
C LEU A 70 31.97 9.98 12.00
N ARG A 71 32.91 9.85 12.93
CA ARG A 71 33.13 10.82 14.01
C ARG A 71 34.04 11.97 13.56
N ASP A 72 35.11 11.65 12.86
CA ASP A 72 36.20 12.59 12.57
C ASP A 72 36.04 13.31 11.23
N GLY A 73 35.20 12.79 10.34
CA GLY A 73 35.11 13.21 8.94
C GLY A 73 36.32 12.78 8.10
N GLY A 74 36.29 13.08 6.82
CA GLY A 74 37.40 12.88 5.89
C GLY A 74 37.24 11.68 4.96
N ALA A 75 36.04 11.10 4.85
CA ALA A 75 35.78 10.04 3.86
C ALA A 75 35.98 10.54 2.42
N ASN A 76 35.79 11.83 2.16
CA ASN A 76 36.03 12.48 0.87
C ASN A 76 37.39 13.19 0.78
N GLY A 77 38.32 12.89 1.69
CA GLY A 77 39.69 13.40 1.70
C GLY A 77 39.97 14.42 2.81
N ALA A 78 41.23 14.89 2.88
CA ALA A 78 41.74 15.67 4.01
C ALA A 78 41.01 17.00 4.26
N ALA A 79 40.41 17.59 3.21
CA ALA A 79 39.63 18.82 3.33
C ALA A 79 38.33 18.64 4.13
N TYR A 80 37.80 17.41 4.20
CA TYR A 80 36.55 17.06 4.89
C TYR A 80 36.76 16.55 6.31
N ILE A 81 38.00 16.61 6.84
CA ILE A 81 38.29 16.27 8.23
C ILE A 81 37.73 17.35 9.14
N ALA A 82 36.77 16.97 9.98
CA ALA A 82 36.14 17.84 10.96
C ALA A 82 36.89 17.83 12.31
N ASN A 83 37.46 16.70 12.70
CA ASN A 83 38.31 16.56 13.89
C ASN A 83 39.79 16.86 13.57
N THR A 84 40.11 18.11 13.28
CA THR A 84 41.45 18.53 12.83
C THR A 84 42.54 18.39 13.89
N THR A 85 42.19 18.33 15.17
CA THR A 85 43.14 18.20 16.29
C THR A 85 43.31 16.75 16.76
N GLY A 86 42.56 15.80 16.21
CA GLY A 86 42.61 14.39 16.61
C GLY A 86 42.13 14.15 18.05
N GLY A 87 41.23 14.99 18.57
CA GLY A 87 40.73 14.90 19.93
C GLY A 87 39.96 13.60 20.16
N PRO A 88 40.24 12.82 21.22
CA PRO A 88 39.59 11.52 21.45
C PRO A 88 38.10 11.64 21.82
N SER A 89 37.67 12.80 22.32
CA SER A 89 36.28 13.08 22.75
C SER A 89 35.51 13.97 21.77
N TYR A 90 35.86 13.94 20.48
CA TYR A 90 35.18 14.75 19.47
C TYR A 90 33.78 14.20 19.18
N SER A 91 32.73 14.97 19.45
CA SER A 91 31.32 14.60 19.24
C SER A 91 30.56 15.52 18.29
N ASN A 92 31.14 16.66 17.92
CA ASN A 92 30.45 17.72 17.17
C ASN A 92 29.82 17.22 15.87
N LEU A 93 30.54 16.40 15.10
CA LEU A 93 30.03 15.88 13.83
C LEU A 93 28.86 14.91 14.02
N LEU A 94 28.91 14.05 15.06
CA LEU A 94 27.82 13.13 15.37
C LEU A 94 26.55 13.86 15.82
N VAL A 95 26.72 14.90 16.65
CA VAL A 95 25.61 15.78 17.05
C VAL A 95 25.04 16.51 15.84
N ALA A 96 25.91 17.03 14.96
CA ALA A 96 25.49 17.72 13.76
C ALA A 96 24.65 16.84 12.82
N TYR A 97 24.96 15.54 12.69
CA TYR A 97 24.12 14.62 11.91
C TYR A 97 22.73 14.44 12.52
N GLY A 98 22.64 14.35 13.85
CA GLY A 98 21.35 14.36 14.56
C GLY A 98 20.56 15.63 14.24
N ASP A 99 21.19 16.79 14.39
CA ASP A 99 20.56 18.08 14.08
C ASP A 99 20.13 18.20 12.61
N GLN A 100 20.90 17.64 11.66
CA GLN A 100 20.53 17.65 10.24
C GLN A 100 19.34 16.75 9.91
N LEU A 101 19.13 15.65 10.65
CA LEU A 101 17.97 14.78 10.46
C LEU A 101 16.67 15.48 10.85
N ASP A 102 16.73 16.31 11.88
CA ASP A 102 15.60 17.10 12.41
C ASP A 102 15.41 18.43 11.68
N LYS A 103 16.43 18.91 10.96
CA LYS A 103 16.35 20.16 10.23
C LYS A 103 15.42 20.03 9.01
N PRO A 104 14.49 20.98 8.81
CA PRO A 104 13.66 21.00 7.61
C PRO A 104 14.50 21.12 6.32
N MET A 105 14.20 20.25 5.35
CA MET A 105 14.74 20.30 4.01
C MET A 105 13.64 20.27 2.96
N THR A 106 13.97 20.72 1.76
CA THR A 106 13.04 20.71 0.62
C THR A 106 13.00 19.34 -0.02
N PHE A 107 11.80 18.81 -0.20
CA PHE A 107 11.49 17.57 -0.92
C PHE A 107 10.78 17.87 -2.23
N ASP A 108 10.90 16.95 -3.18
CA ASP A 108 10.20 17.06 -4.47
C ASP A 108 8.67 16.94 -4.27
N PRO A 109 7.87 17.92 -4.72
CA PRO A 109 6.41 17.88 -4.58
C PRO A 109 5.75 16.67 -5.24
N SER A 110 6.36 16.08 -6.27
CA SER A 110 5.84 14.91 -6.97
C SER A 110 5.77 13.65 -6.09
N ALA A 111 6.52 13.59 -4.99
CA ALA A 111 6.47 12.48 -4.04
C ALA A 111 5.20 12.47 -3.17
N GLY A 112 4.48 13.60 -3.09
CA GLY A 112 3.07 13.67 -2.69
C GLY A 112 2.76 13.73 -1.18
N ILE A 113 3.73 14.07 -0.32
CA ILE A 113 3.50 14.22 1.14
C ILE A 113 3.61 15.68 1.59
N SER A 114 4.81 16.25 1.56
CA SER A 114 5.10 17.63 1.98
C SER A 114 6.35 18.10 1.28
N ALA A 115 6.35 19.34 0.80
CA ALA A 115 7.50 19.93 0.11
C ALA A 115 8.61 20.39 1.07
N THR A 116 8.32 20.55 2.37
CA THR A 116 9.31 20.96 3.38
C THR A 116 9.04 20.23 4.70
N SER A 117 10.01 19.44 5.16
CA SER A 117 9.92 18.66 6.40
C SER A 117 11.31 18.23 6.86
N SER A 118 11.47 17.78 8.10
CA SER A 118 12.65 17.01 8.50
C SER A 118 12.62 15.62 7.84
N VAL A 119 13.77 14.92 7.76
CA VAL A 119 13.83 13.56 7.18
C VAL A 119 13.02 12.58 8.03
N ALA A 120 13.12 12.71 9.35
CA ALA A 120 12.38 11.89 10.30
C ALA A 120 10.87 12.08 10.16
N ASP A 121 10.41 13.34 10.12
CA ASP A 121 8.98 13.66 9.95
C ASP A 121 8.47 13.22 8.57
N TYR A 122 9.30 13.36 7.53
CA TYR A 122 8.92 12.95 6.19
C TYR A 122 8.71 11.43 6.11
N ALA A 123 9.61 10.64 6.70
CA ALA A 123 9.47 9.19 6.79
C ALA A 123 8.23 8.78 7.61
N ALA A 124 7.98 9.45 8.74
CA ALA A 124 6.80 9.21 9.57
C ALA A 124 5.49 9.52 8.80
N ASN A 125 5.44 10.66 8.10
CA ASN A 125 4.31 11.03 7.26
C ASN A 125 4.08 10.07 6.10
N SER A 126 5.15 9.50 5.52
CA SER A 126 5.06 8.47 4.46
C SER A 126 4.36 7.22 4.96
N ILE A 127 4.70 6.78 6.17
CA ILE A 127 4.01 5.67 6.83
C ILE A 127 2.55 6.04 7.08
N GLY A 128 2.28 7.23 7.63
CA GLY A 128 0.92 7.71 7.88
C GLY A 128 0.05 7.72 6.61
N TRP A 129 0.60 8.21 5.50
CA TRP A 129 -0.04 8.20 4.18
C TRP A 129 -0.37 6.78 3.71
N LEU A 130 0.58 5.85 3.82
CA LEU A 130 0.36 4.44 3.47
C LEU A 130 -0.73 3.80 4.33
N GLN A 131 -0.72 4.09 5.64
CA GLN A 131 -1.77 3.59 6.54
C GLN A 131 -3.15 4.15 6.19
N GLY A 132 -3.23 5.43 5.80
CA GLY A 132 -4.47 6.04 5.31
C GLY A 132 -5.02 5.34 4.07
N ILE A 133 -4.16 5.01 3.09
CA ILE A 133 -4.57 4.24 1.91
C ILE A 133 -5.04 2.85 2.30
N ARG A 134 -4.31 2.17 3.19
CA ARG A 134 -4.69 0.83 3.68
C ARG A 134 -6.06 0.87 4.38
N GLN A 135 -6.31 1.87 5.20
CA GLN A 135 -7.59 2.06 5.89
C GLN A 135 -8.72 2.28 4.88
N GLN A 136 -8.54 3.19 3.92
CA GLN A 136 -9.54 3.44 2.88
C GLN A 136 -9.85 2.19 2.05
N ALA A 137 -8.81 1.43 1.68
CA ALA A 137 -8.97 0.17 0.97
C ALA A 137 -9.74 -0.88 1.80
N SER A 138 -9.46 -0.98 3.10
CA SER A 138 -10.19 -1.86 4.02
C SER A 138 -11.66 -1.48 4.10
N THR A 139 -11.98 -0.21 4.36
CA THR A 139 -13.37 0.27 4.42
C THR A 139 -14.11 0.06 3.09
N ALA A 140 -13.43 0.25 1.96
CA ALA A 140 -14.02 -0.02 0.65
C ALA A 140 -14.27 -1.52 0.42
N ALA A 141 -13.41 -2.39 0.93
CA ALA A 141 -13.61 -3.84 0.89
C ALA A 141 -14.82 -4.26 1.73
N ASP A 142 -14.91 -3.78 2.97
CA ASP A 142 -16.04 -4.07 3.88
C ASP A 142 -17.37 -3.63 3.26
N ALA A 143 -17.41 -2.43 2.67
CA ALA A 143 -18.61 -1.91 2.01
C ALA A 143 -19.00 -2.75 0.78
N LYS A 144 -18.01 -3.22 0.01
CA LYS A 144 -18.25 -4.10 -1.14
C LYS A 144 -18.73 -5.48 -0.72
N GLU A 145 -18.23 -6.01 0.39
CA GLU A 145 -18.68 -7.29 0.94
C GLU A 145 -20.13 -7.20 1.43
N ALA A 146 -20.49 -6.16 2.18
CA ALA A 146 -21.86 -5.92 2.60
C ALA A 146 -22.82 -5.76 1.41
N LEU A 147 -22.39 -5.06 0.36
CA LEU A 147 -23.17 -4.92 -0.88
C LEU A 147 -23.34 -6.27 -1.59
N ALA A 148 -22.29 -7.09 -1.65
CA ALA A 148 -22.34 -8.42 -2.25
C ALA A 148 -23.31 -9.34 -1.50
N GLN A 149 -23.24 -9.37 -0.17
CA GLN A 149 -24.17 -10.12 0.68
C GLN A 149 -25.62 -9.68 0.45
N ARG A 150 -25.89 -8.37 0.49
CA ARG A 150 -27.24 -7.84 0.26
C ARG A 150 -27.76 -8.16 -1.14
N SER A 151 -26.88 -8.15 -2.14
CA SER A 151 -27.25 -8.51 -3.52
C SER A 151 -27.54 -10.00 -3.65
N ALA A 152 -26.79 -10.85 -2.96
CA ALA A 152 -27.04 -12.29 -2.89
C ALA A 152 -28.37 -12.60 -2.20
N ASP A 153 -28.67 -11.95 -1.08
CA ASP A 153 -29.94 -12.09 -0.37
C ASP A 153 -31.12 -11.62 -1.22
N ALA A 154 -31.00 -10.48 -1.89
CA ALA A 154 -32.03 -9.96 -2.79
C ALA A 154 -32.28 -10.89 -3.98
N LEU A 155 -31.22 -11.44 -4.57
CA LEU A 155 -31.34 -12.42 -5.65
C LEU A 155 -32.01 -13.70 -5.15
N SER A 156 -31.55 -14.23 -4.01
CA SER A 156 -32.13 -15.41 -3.37
C SER A 156 -33.62 -15.23 -3.07
N ASN A 157 -34.03 -14.07 -2.58
CA ASN A 157 -35.45 -13.77 -2.34
C ASN A 157 -36.26 -13.63 -3.63
N ALA A 158 -35.67 -13.11 -4.71
CA ALA A 158 -36.36 -12.91 -5.98
C ALA A 158 -36.48 -14.22 -6.81
N THR A 159 -35.46 -15.07 -6.76
CA THR A 159 -35.45 -16.38 -7.45
C THR A 159 -35.87 -17.52 -6.53
N GLY A 160 -36.10 -17.23 -5.26
CA GLY A 160 -36.48 -18.19 -4.25
C GLY A 160 -37.87 -18.74 -4.53
N VAL A 161 -37.97 -20.06 -4.54
CA VAL A 161 -39.25 -20.75 -4.69
C VAL A 161 -39.91 -20.84 -3.32
N ASN A 162 -41.12 -20.32 -3.20
CA ASN A 162 -41.91 -20.47 -1.97
C ASN A 162 -42.55 -21.87 -1.96
N VAL A 163 -41.98 -22.78 -1.16
CA VAL A 163 -42.41 -24.18 -1.10
C VAL A 163 -43.87 -24.32 -0.67
N ASP A 164 -44.39 -23.44 0.19
CA ASP A 164 -45.79 -23.48 0.60
C ASP A 164 -46.72 -23.08 -0.56
N GLN A 165 -46.28 -22.13 -1.39
CA GLN A 165 -47.01 -21.70 -2.57
C GLN A 165 -46.95 -22.75 -3.69
N GLU A 166 -45.81 -23.37 -3.92
CA GLU A 166 -45.67 -24.52 -4.83
C GLU A 166 -46.47 -25.73 -4.34
N MET A 167 -46.50 -26.00 -3.03
CA MET A 167 -47.31 -27.08 -2.46
C MET A 167 -48.81 -26.80 -2.63
N SER A 168 -49.26 -25.56 -2.40
CA SER A 168 -50.65 -25.19 -2.66
C SER A 168 -51.00 -25.32 -4.14
N LEU A 169 -50.09 -24.92 -5.04
CA LEU A 169 -50.28 -25.07 -6.48
C LEU A 169 -50.32 -26.55 -6.90
N MET A 170 -49.43 -27.38 -6.35
CA MET A 170 -49.43 -28.83 -6.58
C MET A 170 -50.72 -29.49 -6.10
N LEU A 171 -51.23 -29.12 -4.92
CA LEU A 171 -52.50 -29.63 -4.41
C LEU A 171 -53.68 -29.21 -5.31
N ASP A 172 -53.72 -27.96 -5.76
CA ASP A 172 -54.75 -27.49 -6.69
C ASP A 172 -54.67 -28.20 -8.05
N LEU A 173 -53.45 -28.44 -8.55
CA LEU A 173 -53.22 -29.23 -9.76
C LEU A 173 -53.69 -30.69 -9.59
N GLU A 174 -53.45 -31.29 -8.43
CA GLU A 174 -53.87 -32.65 -8.11
C GLU A 174 -55.41 -32.75 -8.04
N HIS A 175 -56.07 -31.78 -7.40
CA HIS A 175 -57.52 -31.70 -7.33
C HIS A 175 -58.16 -31.50 -8.70
N THR A 176 -57.62 -30.60 -9.53
CA THR A 176 -58.11 -30.36 -10.90
C THR A 176 -57.91 -31.57 -11.81
N TYR A 177 -56.81 -32.32 -11.66
CA TYR A 177 -56.61 -33.60 -12.35
C TYR A 177 -57.62 -34.66 -11.92
N GLN A 178 -57.83 -34.83 -10.61
CA GLN A 178 -58.83 -35.78 -10.09
C GLN A 178 -60.26 -35.41 -10.54
N ALA A 179 -60.59 -34.12 -10.56
CA ALA A 179 -61.88 -33.63 -11.07
C ALA A 179 -62.03 -33.93 -12.57
N SER A 180 -60.99 -33.67 -13.37
CA SER A 180 -60.97 -33.97 -14.81
C SER A 180 -61.12 -35.48 -15.08
N ALA A 181 -60.44 -36.33 -14.30
CA ALA A 181 -60.58 -37.78 -14.40
C ALA A 181 -61.99 -38.27 -14.04
N ARG A 182 -62.63 -37.69 -13.01
CA ARG A 182 -64.03 -37.96 -12.67
C ARG A 182 -64.99 -37.51 -13.77
N MET A 183 -64.79 -36.32 -14.34
CA MET A 183 -65.58 -35.84 -15.47
C MET A 183 -65.44 -36.74 -16.70
N MET A 184 -64.22 -37.17 -17.03
CA MET A 184 -64.00 -38.13 -18.12
C MET A 184 -64.71 -39.46 -17.85
N LYS A 185 -64.65 -39.95 -16.61
CA LYS A 185 -65.37 -41.17 -16.21
C LYS A 185 -66.90 -41.01 -16.35
N THR A 186 -67.47 -39.88 -15.93
CA THR A 186 -68.91 -39.65 -16.09
C THR A 186 -69.32 -39.51 -17.55
N VAL A 187 -68.45 -38.95 -18.40
CA VAL A 187 -68.68 -38.89 -19.85
C VAL A 187 -68.64 -40.29 -20.46
N ASP A 188 -67.69 -41.14 -20.04
CA ASP A 188 -67.58 -42.53 -20.49
C ASP A 188 -68.79 -43.37 -20.05
N ASP A 189 -69.25 -43.20 -18.81
CA ASP A 189 -70.47 -43.83 -18.28
C ASP A 189 -71.72 -43.39 -19.08
N MET A 190 -71.84 -42.10 -19.40
CA MET A 190 -72.94 -41.57 -20.22
C MET A 190 -72.90 -42.06 -21.68
N MET A 191 -71.70 -42.15 -22.26
CA MET A 191 -71.50 -42.69 -23.62
C MET A 191 -71.87 -44.17 -23.67
N THR A 192 -71.49 -44.94 -22.66
CA THR A 192 -71.85 -46.35 -22.51
C THR A 192 -73.36 -46.53 -22.35
N ALA A 193 -74.01 -45.67 -21.54
CA ALA A 193 -75.47 -45.69 -21.39
C ALA A 193 -76.20 -45.37 -22.71
N LEU A 194 -75.71 -44.40 -23.50
CA LEU A 194 -76.25 -44.10 -24.84
C LEU A 194 -76.08 -45.27 -25.80
N LEU A 195 -74.92 -45.91 -25.82
CA LEU A 195 -74.66 -47.09 -26.65
C LEU A 195 -75.58 -48.26 -26.28
N ASN A 196 -75.82 -48.49 -24.98
CA ASN A 196 -76.73 -49.53 -24.49
C ASN A 196 -78.22 -49.23 -24.71
N ALA A 197 -78.61 -47.97 -24.92
CA ALA A 197 -80.00 -47.59 -25.17
C ALA A 197 -80.38 -47.64 -26.66
N VAL A 198 -79.39 -47.67 -27.56
CA VAL A 198 -79.56 -47.71 -29.02
C VAL A 198 -79.27 -49.11 -29.61
N GLY A 199 -78.59 -49.99 -28.86
CA GLY A 199 -78.48 -51.42 -29.14
C GLY A 199 -79.62 -52.23 -28.52
#